data_AF-A0A370ICX6-F1
#
_entry.id   AF-A0A370ICX6-F1
#
_cell.length_a   1.000
_cell.length_b   1.000
_cell.length_c   1.000
_cell.angle_alpha   90.00
_cell.angle_beta   90.00
_cell.angle_gamma   90.00
#
_symmetry.space_group_name_H-M   'P 1'
#
loop_
_entity.id
_entity.type
_entity.pdbx_description
1 polymer ?
#
loop_
_entity_poly.entity_id
_entity_poly.type
_entity_poly.pdbx_seq_one_letter_code
_entity_poly.pdbx_strand_id
1 'polypeptide(L)' 'MDAPPPDVRDLWLAGSRNCASEPSDLSFDRARFILAVHAGHGGGCRQYLAAAAYCYRRTGEH' A
#
# COMPACT_ATOMS: atom_id res chain seq x y z
N MET A 1 -12.54 -6.65 -10.37
CA MET A 1 -11.29 -6.37 -9.63
C MET A 1 -10.78 -7.72 -9.19
N ASP A 2 -10.00 -8.38 -10.05
CA ASP A 2 -9.37 -9.65 -9.71
C ASP A 2 -8.31 -9.39 -8.65
N ALA A 3 -8.41 -10.09 -7.52
CA ALA A 3 -7.39 -10.00 -6.49
C ALA A 3 -6.04 -10.41 -7.08
N PRO A 4 -4.94 -9.72 -6.72
CA PRO A 4 -3.62 -10.07 -7.21
C PRO A 4 -3.29 -11.53 -6.85
N PRO A 5 -2.60 -12.26 -7.75
CA PRO A 5 -2.22 -13.64 -7.48
C PRO A 5 -1.37 -13.75 -6.21
N PRO A 6 -1.39 -14.91 -5.53
CA PRO A 6 -0.77 -15.09 -4.22
C PRO A 6 0.72 -14.75 -4.20
N ASP A 7 1.49 -15.10 -5.23
CA ASP A 7 2.91 -14.76 -5.35
C ASP A 7 3.17 -13.25 -5.35
N VAL A 8 2.30 -12.48 -6.00
CA VAL A 8 2.42 -11.01 -6.02
C VAL A 8 2.13 -10.43 -4.65
N ARG A 9 1.15 -10.99 -3.93
CA ARG A 9 0.84 -10.57 -2.56
C ARG A 9 1.98 -10.90 -1.60
N ASP A 10 2.62 -12.06 -1.74
CA ASP A 10 3.77 -12.43 -0.92
C ASP A 10 4.95 -11.48 -1.15
N LEU A 11 5.25 -11.17 -2.41
CA LEU A 11 6.29 -10.20 -2.76
C LEU A 11 6.01 -8.82 -2.14
N TRP A 12 4.77 -8.35 -2.21
CA TRP A 12 4.39 -7.08 -1.59
C TRP A 12 4.50 -7.12 -0.07
N LEU A 13 4.08 -8.21 0.55
CA LEU A 13 4.20 -8.40 1.99
C LEU A 13 5.67 -8.41 2.43
N ALA A 14 6.55 -9.09 1.68
CA ALA A 14 7.99 -9.08 1.92
C ALA A 14 8.59 -7.67 1.79
N GLY A 15 8.15 -6.92 0.78
CA GLY A 15 8.61 -5.55 0.53
C GLY A 15 8.06 -4.48 1.47
N SER A 16 6.93 -4.74 2.17
CA SER A 16 6.26 -3.76 3.04
C SER A 16 6.50 -3.98 4.54
N ARG A 17 7.39 -4.92 4.93
CA ARG A 17 7.66 -5.23 6.36
C ARG A 17 8.20 -4.03 7.14
N ASN A 18 8.99 -3.17 6.50
CA ASN A 18 9.55 -1.99 7.15
C ASN A 18 8.55 -0.83 7.15
N CYS A 19 7.85 -0.66 8.28
CA CYS A 19 6.85 0.40 8.48
C CYS A 19 7.43 1.82 8.42
N ALA A 20 8.74 1.97 8.65
CA ALA A 20 9.42 3.26 8.57
C ALA A 20 9.95 3.56 7.16
N SER A 21 9.87 2.63 6.20
CA SER A 21 10.22 2.92 4.81
C SER A 21 9.02 3.47 4.07
N GLU A 22 9.28 4.35 3.11
CA GLU A 22 8.29 4.66 2.08
C GLU A 22 8.28 3.55 1.02
N PRO A 23 7.11 3.12 0.52
CA PRO A 23 7.00 2.16 -0.57
C PRO A 23 7.29 2.84 -1.91
N SER A 24 8.23 2.26 -2.67
CA SER A 24 8.49 2.64 -4.06
C SER A 24 7.60 1.83 -5.02
N ASP A 25 7.36 2.34 -6.23
CA ASP A 25 6.62 1.64 -7.29
C ASP A 25 5.19 1.24 -6.89
N LEU A 26 4.43 2.22 -6.41
CA LEU A 26 3.03 2.03 -6.04
C LEU A 26 2.15 1.98 -7.29
N SER A 27 1.46 0.85 -7.44
CA SER A 27 0.25 0.73 -8.26
C SER A 27 -0.99 0.83 -7.37
N PHE A 28 -2.15 1.11 -7.95
CA PHE A 28 -3.41 1.23 -7.19
C PHE A 28 -3.73 -0.02 -6.37
N ASP A 29 -3.58 -1.21 -6.94
CA ASP A 29 -3.84 -2.47 -6.24
C ASP A 29 -2.87 -2.69 -5.06
N ARG A 30 -1.58 -2.44 -5.29
CA ARG A 30 -0.55 -2.49 -4.25
C ARG A 30 -0.79 -1.48 -3.14
N ALA A 31 -1.22 -0.26 -3.48
CA ALA A 31 -1.58 0.76 -2.49
C ALA A 31 -2.76 0.31 -1.62
N ARG A 32 -3.82 -0.27 -2.22
CA ARG A 32 -4.94 -0.82 -1.44
C ARG A 32 -4.53 -1.99 -0.56
N PHE A 33 -3.64 -2.86 -1.06
CA PHE A 33 -3.08 -3.95 -0.26
C PHE A 33 -2.32 -3.42 0.96
N ILE A 34 -1.41 -2.46 0.78
CA ILE A 34 -0.64 -1.85 1.87
C ILE A 34 -1.58 -1.18 2.89
N LEU A 35 -2.60 -0.46 2.42
CA LEU A 35 -3.62 0.13 3.30
C LEU A 35 -4.31 -0.92 4.18
N ALA A 36 -4.69 -2.06 3.60
CA ALA A 36 -5.36 -3.12 4.35
C ALA A 36 -4.43 -3.77 5.38
N VAL A 37 -3.18 -4.08 4.99
CA VAL A 37 -2.21 -4.74 5.87
C VAL A 37 -1.74 -3.83 7.01
N HIS A 38 -1.54 -2.54 6.74
CA HIS A 38 -0.97 -1.58 7.70
C HIS A 38 -2.03 -0.69 8.39
N ALA A 39 -3.32 -0.95 8.19
CA ALA A 39 -4.42 -0.19 8.80
C ALA A 39 -4.29 -0.09 10.34
N GLY A 40 -3.80 -1.15 10.99
CA GLY A 40 -3.63 -1.20 12.44
C GLY A 40 -2.57 -0.24 12.99
N HIS A 41 -1.66 0.28 12.15
CA HIS A 41 -0.63 1.23 12.58
C HIS A 41 -1.05 2.70 12.40
N GLY A 42 -1.98 2.97 11.48
CA GLY A 42 -2.49 4.31 11.18
C GLY A 42 -1.40 5.33 10.89
N GLY A 43 -1.52 6.53 11.48
CA GLY A 43 -0.64 7.67 11.23
C GLY A 43 0.83 7.49 11.65
N GLY A 44 1.16 6.43 12.38
CA GLY A 44 2.55 6.10 12.74
C GLY A 44 3.32 5.33 11.67
N CYS A 45 2.67 4.93 10.58
CA CYS A 45 3.26 4.06 9.56
C CYS A 45 3.47 4.78 8.23
N ARG A 46 4.73 4.91 7.79
CA ARG A 46 5.05 5.57 6.51
C ARG A 46 4.48 4.80 5.33
N GLN A 47 4.47 3.47 5.39
CA GLN A 47 3.84 2.61 4.37
C GLN A 47 2.36 2.93 4.21
N TYR A 48 1.63 3.00 5.32
CA TYR A 48 0.21 3.33 5.34
C TYR A 48 -0.05 4.74 4.78
N LEU A 49 0.70 5.74 5.27
CA LEU A 49 0.54 7.14 4.86
C LEU A 49 0.82 7.34 3.37
N ALA A 50 1.88 6.73 2.84
CA ALA A 50 2.23 6.83 1.43
C ALA A 50 1.17 6.17 0.54
N ALA A 51 0.67 4.99 0.92
CA ALA A 51 -0.40 4.31 0.21
C ALA A 51 -1.72 5.11 0.25
N ALA A 52 -2.05 5.71 1.41
CA ALA A 52 -3.20 6.60 1.56
C ALA A 52 -3.09 7.82 0.65
N ALA A 53 -1.93 8.48 0.64
CA ALA A 53 -1.67 9.64 -0.21
C ALA A 53 -1.76 9.30 -1.70
N TYR A 54 -1.23 8.13 -2.11
CA TYR A 54 -1.33 7.65 -3.48
C TYR A 54 -2.79 7.44 -3.90
N CYS A 55 -3.58 6.75 -3.08
CA CYS A 55 -5.00 6.54 -3.36
C CYS A 55 -5.78 7.85 -3.39
N TYR A 56 -5.51 8.79 -2.47
CA TYR A 56 -6.19 10.08 -2.42
C TYR A 56 -5.93 10.95 -3.64
N ARG A 57 -4.66 11.03 -4.10
CA ARG A 57 -4.32 11.76 -5.32
C ARG A 57 -5.12 11.25 -6.50
N ARG A 58 -5.14 9.93 -6.70
CA ARG A 58 -5.89 9.25 -7.77
C ARG A 58 -7.40 9.49 -7.75
N THR A 59 -7.99 9.70 -6.58
CA THR A 59 -9.43 10.03 -6.48
C THR A 59 -9.75 11.50 -6.81
N GLY A 60 -8.75 12.38 -6.76
CA GLY A 60 -8.90 13.79 -7.13
C GLY A 60 -8.66 14.09 -8.62
N GLU A 61 -8.29 13.09 -9.41
CA GLU A 61 -8.01 13.23 -10.86
C GLU A 61 -9.25 12.93 -11.72
N HIS A 62 -10.43 13.17 -11.14
CA HIS A 62 -11.75 13.00 -11.76
C HIS A 62 -12.33 14.34 -12.19
#